data_AF-I1C4E4-F1
#
_entry.id   AF-I1C4E4-F1
#
_cell.length_a   1.000
_cell.length_b   1.000
_cell.length_c   1.000
_cell.angle_alpha   90.00
_cell.angle_beta   90.00
_cell.angle_gamma   90.00
#
_symmetry.space_group_name_H-M   'P 1'
#
loop_
_entity.id
_entity.type
_entity.pdbx_description
1 polymer ?
#
loop_
_entity_poly.entity_id
_entity_poly.type
_entity_poly.pdbx_seq_one_letter_code
_entity_poly.pdbx_strand_id
1 'polypeptide(L)'
;MKLSLTIVSSSFLVAIAHAASVQFNLIAPSATDVKVSVNGQQVALTASDPNVPYFTGSAEVGGTEESFERSLAGITNSTFNDFYNRPVTYANLPQLPWPIENDPQWTRKGKKAEIFDDNYIPSVFFHGDDSQVQDLVKNVPKDKVTGTLTFIGSNYVHSFANVSFGIHGAGKKHNNAKQSWKWTLSGTDTMGNRNHFKLRHMEEDPTQIRERLYADILHAMGTYANETTMVRLFINGQGFGTFNMLDDITEFSYINAMFYGGNPPATLGPLFDGASGADFIYHPGNLDGYSSWKPNKDNANGEGYEAFDPLCKAWNETDYTDNTAIANFEKMFDTEHFLRFMVIEYLTAHWDGYWMGQTNDGAYRDPSDNNKWYFLDQDFDATFGVNLDVPENKDFISVSYKDFPSRYPAGVMANGLLQNADKKAKFEQYLTETVRVLFNNVTLTNRVLAIHNFLSPDLEWDRSIVQQSPGTNFGWTFEQTSQNLWQGVSAPNNNGGGAEWGLVEYIAAKSQAMAKEFNITIVSEPVGPPAANGTATSTNDGGNTHTAAGESKPASSSESSGSKIASQSVSGASRSAVSTVLLGVTALVATAIF
;
A
#
# COMPACT_ATOMS: atom_id res chain seq x y z
N MET A 1 -59.84 45.68 -44.89
CA MET A 1 -58.70 45.82 -45.83
C MET A 1 -57.46 45.29 -45.11
N LYS A 2 -56.66 44.48 -45.81
CA LYS A 2 -55.52 43.68 -45.31
C LYS A 2 -54.43 44.52 -44.62
N LEU A 3 -53.77 43.92 -43.63
CA LEU A 3 -52.37 44.14 -43.23
C LEU A 3 -51.91 42.77 -42.66
N SER A 4 -51.42 41.84 -43.47
CA SER A 4 -50.08 41.73 -44.08
C SER A 4 -48.95 41.50 -43.07
N LEU A 5 -48.73 40.21 -42.78
CA LEU A 5 -47.46 39.48 -42.66
C LEU A 5 -46.16 40.28 -42.52
N THR A 6 -45.44 40.07 -41.41
CA THR A 6 -43.96 39.95 -41.43
C THR A 6 -43.55 39.05 -40.25
N ILE A 7 -43.58 37.73 -40.44
CA ILE A 7 -42.89 36.82 -39.51
C ILE A 7 -41.46 36.70 -40.03
N VAL A 8 -40.55 37.37 -39.35
CA VAL A 8 -39.11 37.21 -39.54
C VAL A 8 -38.77 35.79 -39.07
N SER A 9 -38.51 34.89 -40.00
CA SER A 9 -37.89 33.60 -39.72
C SER A 9 -36.46 33.84 -39.26
N SER A 10 -36.27 34.10 -37.97
CA SER A 10 -34.97 33.97 -37.33
C SER A 10 -34.62 32.49 -37.33
N SER A 11 -33.70 32.11 -38.20
CA SER A 11 -33.03 30.81 -38.20
C SER A 11 -32.38 30.61 -36.84
N PHE A 12 -33.04 29.87 -35.94
CA PHE A 12 -32.37 29.30 -34.78
C PHE A 12 -31.40 28.25 -35.33
N LEU A 13 -30.12 28.60 -35.37
CA LEU A 13 -29.04 27.63 -35.29
C LEU A 13 -29.20 26.92 -33.95
N VAL A 14 -30.03 25.87 -33.93
CA VAL A 14 -29.94 24.85 -32.90
C VAL A 14 -28.62 24.15 -33.21
N ALA A 15 -27.54 24.63 -32.58
CA ALA A 15 -26.38 23.79 -32.38
C ALA A 15 -26.89 22.61 -31.54
N ILE A 16 -27.28 21.54 -32.21
CA ILE A 16 -27.44 20.23 -31.58
C ILE A 16 -26.03 19.85 -31.19
N ALA A 17 -25.56 20.36 -30.05
CA ALA A 17 -24.47 19.73 -29.35
C ALA A 17 -25.00 18.34 -29.03
N HIS A 18 -24.60 17.35 -29.83
CA HIS A 18 -24.76 15.96 -29.48
C HIS A 18 -24.15 15.83 -28.09
N ALA A 19 -24.99 15.68 -27.05
CA ALA A 19 -24.53 15.28 -25.75
C ALA A 19 -23.80 13.96 -25.97
N ALA A 20 -22.49 13.93 -25.68
CA ALA A 20 -21.71 12.72 -25.83
C ALA A 20 -22.29 11.69 -24.87
N SER A 21 -22.68 10.52 -25.38
CA SER A 21 -23.11 9.40 -24.53
C SER A 21 -21.92 9.00 -23.66
N VAL A 22 -22.05 9.16 -22.34
CA VAL A 22 -21.04 8.73 -21.37
C VAL A 22 -21.35 7.29 -20.95
N GLN A 23 -20.36 6.41 -21.02
CA GLN A 23 -20.43 5.07 -20.44
C GLN A 23 -20.13 5.14 -18.94
N PHE A 24 -21.06 4.67 -18.13
CA PHE A 24 -20.90 4.54 -16.69
C PHE A 24 -20.43 3.14 -16.33
N ASN A 25 -19.41 3.07 -15.48
CA ASN A 25 -18.86 1.83 -14.94
C ASN A 25 -18.94 1.88 -13.41
N LEU A 26 -19.67 0.96 -12.80
CA LEU A 26 -19.91 0.96 -11.36
C LEU A 26 -19.70 -0.43 -10.77
N ILE A 27 -18.92 -0.52 -9.70
CA ILE A 27 -18.79 -1.68 -8.84
C ILE A 27 -19.77 -1.50 -7.66
N ALA A 28 -20.76 -2.39 -7.55
CA ALA A 28 -21.81 -2.29 -6.53
C ALA A 28 -22.10 -3.67 -5.87
N PRO A 29 -21.23 -4.14 -4.96
CA PRO A 29 -21.26 -5.54 -4.49
C PRO A 29 -22.53 -5.96 -3.74
N SER A 30 -23.25 -5.01 -3.13
CA SER A 30 -24.49 -5.29 -2.39
C SER A 30 -25.75 -5.03 -3.22
N ALA A 31 -25.62 -4.65 -4.49
CA ALA A 31 -26.74 -4.29 -5.34
C ALA A 31 -27.14 -5.45 -6.27
N THR A 32 -28.44 -5.66 -6.42
CA THR A 32 -29.03 -6.59 -7.40
C THR A 32 -29.62 -5.87 -8.61
N ASP A 33 -29.94 -4.59 -8.45
CA ASP A 33 -30.39 -3.66 -9.50
C ASP A 33 -29.58 -2.38 -9.33
N VAL A 34 -28.91 -1.94 -10.39
CA VAL A 34 -28.07 -0.75 -10.39
C VAL A 34 -28.55 0.19 -11.48
N LYS A 35 -28.70 1.46 -11.12
CA LYS A 35 -29.11 2.52 -12.03
C LYS A 35 -28.23 3.75 -11.79
N VAL A 36 -28.02 4.56 -12.81
CA VAL A 36 -27.32 5.85 -12.70
C VAL A 36 -28.30 6.99 -12.90
N SER A 37 -28.21 8.08 -12.12
CA SER A 37 -29.06 9.26 -12.26
C SER A 37 -28.33 10.43 -12.92
N VAL A 38 -28.92 11.01 -13.98
CA VAL A 38 -28.38 12.20 -14.69
C VAL A 38 -29.55 13.09 -15.13
N ASN A 39 -29.78 14.20 -14.44
CA ASN A 39 -30.93 15.09 -14.68
C ASN A 39 -32.32 14.43 -14.48
N GLY A 40 -32.42 13.31 -13.75
CA GLY A 40 -33.68 12.78 -13.17
C GLY A 40 -34.45 11.62 -13.86
N GLN A 41 -33.96 10.98 -14.91
CA GLN A 41 -34.60 9.96 -15.78
C GLN A 41 -34.15 8.45 -15.73
N GLN A 42 -34.66 7.50 -14.94
CA GLN A 42 -33.90 6.23 -14.70
C GLN A 42 -33.40 5.27 -15.81
N VAL A 43 -32.12 4.82 -15.79
CA VAL A 43 -31.56 3.73 -16.65
C VAL A 43 -30.71 2.75 -15.86
N ALA A 44 -30.98 1.48 -16.13
CA ALA A 44 -30.29 0.34 -15.57
C ALA A 44 -28.89 0.15 -16.18
N LEU A 45 -27.92 -0.10 -15.32
CA LEU A 45 -26.63 -0.66 -15.68
C LEU A 45 -26.72 -2.18 -15.57
N THR A 46 -25.97 -2.89 -16.40
CA THR A 46 -25.99 -4.36 -16.45
C THR A 46 -24.63 -4.93 -16.09
N ALA A 47 -24.59 -5.95 -15.24
CA ALA A 47 -23.41 -6.77 -15.02
C ALA A 47 -23.38 -7.92 -16.04
N SER A 48 -22.26 -8.07 -16.75
CA SER A 48 -22.09 -9.13 -17.76
C SER A 48 -21.79 -10.50 -17.14
N ASP A 49 -21.16 -10.51 -15.95
CA ASP A 49 -20.88 -11.71 -15.17
C ASP A 49 -21.71 -11.64 -13.88
N PRO A 50 -22.61 -12.60 -13.61
CA PRO A 50 -23.45 -12.59 -12.40
C PRO A 50 -22.65 -12.72 -11.09
N ASN A 51 -21.40 -13.20 -11.13
CA ASN A 51 -20.52 -13.32 -9.97
C ASN A 51 -19.65 -12.09 -9.74
N VAL A 52 -19.60 -11.17 -10.70
CA VAL A 52 -18.82 -9.92 -10.62
C VAL A 52 -19.79 -8.75 -10.68
N PRO A 53 -20.05 -8.05 -9.55
CA PRO A 53 -21.01 -6.94 -9.46
C PRO A 53 -20.45 -5.65 -10.08
N TYR A 54 -19.98 -5.76 -11.32
CA TYR A 54 -19.46 -4.70 -12.17
C TYR A 54 -20.48 -4.38 -13.25
N PHE A 55 -21.19 -3.29 -13.06
CA PHE A 55 -22.31 -2.87 -13.88
C PHE A 55 -21.87 -1.78 -14.85
N THR A 56 -22.22 -1.95 -16.11
CA THR A 56 -21.90 -0.99 -17.17
C THR A 56 -23.15 -0.63 -17.97
N GLY A 57 -23.18 0.58 -18.53
CA GLY A 57 -24.30 1.05 -19.34
C GLY A 57 -24.09 2.48 -19.84
N SER A 58 -24.89 2.87 -20.83
CA SER A 58 -24.93 4.22 -21.42
C SER A 58 -26.34 4.75 -21.32
N ALA A 59 -26.50 6.04 -21.01
CA ALA A 59 -27.81 6.53 -20.65
C ALA A 59 -27.98 8.07 -20.75
N GLU A 60 -29.24 8.55 -20.88
CA GLU A 60 -29.71 9.87 -20.39
C GLU A 60 -30.89 9.62 -19.37
N VAL A 61 -30.77 10.04 -18.08
CA VAL A 61 -30.83 9.05 -16.95
C VAL A 61 -31.34 9.41 -15.51
N GLY A 62 -31.55 8.44 -14.58
CA GLY A 62 -32.16 8.46 -13.21
C GLY A 62 -31.90 7.15 -12.36
N GLY A 63 -32.13 7.17 -11.04
CA GLY A 63 -31.90 6.01 -10.14
C GLY A 63 -32.28 6.34 -8.69
N THR A 64 -32.00 5.44 -7.74
CA THR A 64 -31.93 5.81 -6.32
C THR A 64 -30.58 6.50 -6.09
N GLU A 65 -30.63 7.73 -5.59
CA GLU A 65 -29.52 8.68 -5.58
C GLU A 65 -28.52 8.40 -4.44
N GLU A 66 -27.22 8.53 -4.73
CA GLU A 66 -26.19 8.59 -3.68
C GLU A 66 -26.41 9.86 -2.84
N SER A 67 -25.89 9.91 -1.60
CA SER A 67 -26.03 11.11 -0.75
C SER A 67 -25.15 12.30 -1.18
N PHE A 68 -24.40 12.15 -2.27
CA PHE A 68 -23.46 13.13 -2.80
C PHE A 68 -23.52 13.16 -4.32
N GLU A 69 -23.06 14.26 -4.90
CA GLU A 69 -22.96 14.46 -6.35
C GLU A 69 -21.59 14.02 -6.88
N ARG A 70 -21.55 13.38 -8.05
CA ARG A 70 -20.32 13.08 -8.78
C ARG A 70 -20.08 14.13 -9.86
N SER A 71 -18.83 14.55 -10.04
CA SER A 71 -18.46 15.46 -11.14
C SER A 71 -18.05 14.68 -12.38
N LEU A 72 -18.67 15.00 -13.53
CA LEU A 72 -18.23 14.51 -14.85
C LEU A 72 -17.18 15.42 -15.51
N ALA A 73 -16.66 16.43 -14.79
CA ALA A 73 -15.72 17.38 -15.36
C ALA A 73 -14.45 16.69 -15.87
N GLY A 74 -14.17 16.83 -17.18
CA GLY A 74 -13.04 16.18 -17.85
C GLY A 74 -13.30 14.76 -18.37
N ILE A 75 -14.46 14.17 -18.06
CA ILE A 75 -14.87 12.87 -18.59
C ILE A 75 -15.46 13.06 -19.98
N THR A 76 -14.83 12.47 -21.01
CA THR A 76 -15.30 12.61 -22.40
C THR A 76 -16.08 11.40 -22.91
N ASN A 77 -15.74 10.19 -22.47
CA ASN A 77 -16.29 8.95 -23.03
C ASN A 77 -16.84 8.00 -21.96
N SER A 78 -16.12 7.84 -20.84
CA SER A 78 -16.48 6.87 -19.81
C SER A 78 -15.97 7.28 -18.44
N THR A 79 -16.73 6.98 -17.40
CA THR A 79 -16.24 7.09 -16.03
C THR A 79 -15.10 6.11 -15.79
N PHE A 80 -14.28 6.39 -14.77
CA PHE A 80 -13.52 5.33 -14.13
C PHE A 80 -14.49 4.26 -13.58
N ASN A 81 -13.94 3.14 -13.15
CA ASN A 81 -14.66 2.11 -12.42
C ASN A 81 -15.01 2.67 -11.04
N ASP A 82 -16.13 3.36 -10.95
CA ASP A 82 -16.62 3.94 -9.70
C ASP A 82 -16.96 2.82 -8.73
N PHE A 83 -16.73 3.05 -7.43
CA PHE A 83 -17.24 2.17 -6.39
C PHE A 83 -18.47 2.83 -5.74
N TYR A 84 -19.55 2.08 -5.60
CA TYR A 84 -20.80 2.59 -5.04
C TYR A 84 -20.60 3.16 -3.63
N ASN A 85 -21.22 4.32 -3.35
CA ASN A 85 -21.07 5.07 -2.10
C ASN A 85 -19.63 5.50 -1.77
N ARG A 86 -18.76 5.58 -2.78
CA ARG A 86 -17.42 6.15 -2.66
C ARG A 86 -17.33 7.49 -3.40
N PRO A 87 -17.23 8.63 -2.68
CA PRO A 87 -17.19 9.95 -3.32
C PRO A 87 -15.95 10.21 -4.19
N VAL A 88 -14.79 9.70 -3.77
CA VAL A 88 -13.52 9.87 -4.50
C VAL A 88 -13.11 8.55 -5.12
N THR A 89 -13.32 8.44 -6.44
CA THR A 89 -12.92 7.25 -7.21
C THR A 89 -11.42 7.24 -7.48
N TYR A 90 -10.89 8.37 -7.97
CA TYR A 90 -9.47 8.53 -8.29
C TYR A 90 -8.89 9.69 -7.48
N ALA A 91 -7.88 9.41 -6.67
CA ALA A 91 -7.20 10.40 -5.85
C ALA A 91 -6.18 11.21 -6.66
N ASN A 92 -5.65 12.26 -6.04
CA ASN A 92 -4.44 12.93 -6.48
C ASN A 92 -3.47 12.95 -5.30
N LEU A 93 -2.85 11.79 -5.03
CA LEU A 93 -1.96 11.64 -3.87
C LEU A 93 -0.64 12.39 -4.11
N PRO A 94 -0.13 13.13 -3.10
CA PRO A 94 1.17 13.78 -3.17
C PRO A 94 2.28 12.78 -3.53
N GLN A 95 2.95 13.03 -4.64
CA GLN A 95 4.11 12.24 -5.08
C GLN A 95 5.31 12.52 -4.16
N LEU A 96 6.14 11.50 -3.95
CA LEU A 96 7.33 11.62 -3.10
C LEU A 96 8.54 12.18 -3.87
N PRO A 97 9.45 12.89 -3.19
CA PRO A 97 10.70 13.36 -3.79
C PRO A 97 11.67 12.20 -4.00
N TRP A 98 12.69 12.42 -4.81
CA TRP A 98 13.80 11.46 -4.97
C TRP A 98 15.02 12.02 -4.24
N PRO A 99 15.27 11.63 -2.98
CA PRO A 99 16.38 12.17 -2.19
C PRO A 99 17.76 11.78 -2.73
N ILE A 100 17.84 10.74 -3.58
CA ILE A 100 19.10 10.23 -4.12
C ILE A 100 19.20 10.67 -5.59
N GLU A 101 20.15 11.55 -5.91
CA GLU A 101 20.30 12.09 -7.27
C GLU A 101 20.89 11.09 -8.26
N ASN A 102 21.83 10.27 -7.80
CA ASN A 102 22.50 9.26 -8.63
C ASN A 102 21.69 7.97 -8.64
N ASP A 103 21.32 7.52 -9.83
CA ASP A 103 20.43 6.37 -10.02
C ASP A 103 19.15 6.52 -9.16
N PRO A 104 18.36 7.59 -9.38
CA PRO A 104 17.26 7.98 -8.49
C PRO A 104 16.08 7.01 -8.50
N GLN A 105 16.05 6.10 -9.48
CA GLN A 105 14.93 5.21 -9.76
C GLN A 105 15.46 3.88 -10.27
N TRP A 106 14.94 2.77 -9.73
CA TRP A 106 15.24 1.44 -10.26
C TRP A 106 14.57 1.24 -11.62
N THR A 107 15.33 1.32 -12.71
CA THR A 107 14.77 1.32 -14.07
C THR A 107 14.56 -0.08 -14.66
N ARG A 108 15.17 -1.13 -14.09
CA ARG A 108 15.11 -2.50 -14.64
C ARG A 108 13.68 -3.07 -14.65
N LYS A 109 12.81 -2.61 -13.75
CA LYS A 109 11.39 -3.01 -13.69
C LYS A 109 10.55 -2.50 -14.86
N GLY A 110 11.05 -1.52 -15.62
CA GLY A 110 10.28 -0.78 -16.60
C GLY A 110 9.27 0.18 -15.95
N LYS A 111 8.16 0.46 -16.64
CA LYS A 111 7.10 1.34 -16.12
C LYS A 111 6.34 0.64 -14.98
N LYS A 112 6.03 1.38 -13.91
CA LYS A 112 5.12 0.92 -12.84
C LYS A 112 3.81 0.41 -13.47
N ALA A 113 3.42 -0.82 -13.11
CA ALA A 113 2.24 -1.46 -13.66
C ALA A 113 0.96 -0.81 -13.11
N GLU A 114 -0.08 -0.72 -13.95
CA GLU A 114 -1.35 -0.07 -13.61
C GLU A 114 -2.10 -0.72 -12.43
N ILE A 115 -1.81 -2.00 -12.14
CA ILE A 115 -2.35 -2.70 -10.96
C ILE A 115 -1.85 -2.15 -9.63
N PHE A 116 -0.78 -1.36 -9.64
CA PHE A 116 -0.24 -0.66 -8.46
C PHE A 116 -0.48 0.85 -8.54
N ASP A 117 -1.48 1.30 -9.30
CA ASP A 117 -1.87 2.71 -9.35
C ASP A 117 -2.13 3.25 -7.94
N ASP A 118 -1.34 4.24 -7.53
CA ASP A 118 -1.41 4.79 -6.19
C ASP A 118 -2.72 5.51 -5.90
N ASN A 119 -3.37 6.03 -6.93
CA ASN A 119 -4.52 6.91 -6.84
C ASN A 119 -5.85 6.15 -6.94
N TYR A 120 -5.81 4.83 -7.03
CA TYR A 120 -7.00 4.00 -7.13
C TYR A 120 -6.89 2.80 -6.18
N ILE A 121 -8.03 2.30 -5.71
CA ILE A 121 -8.09 1.08 -4.89
C ILE A 121 -8.79 0.02 -5.73
N PRO A 122 -8.06 -0.98 -6.24
CA PRO A 122 -8.64 -2.06 -7.01
C PRO A 122 -9.64 -2.90 -6.22
N SER A 123 -10.57 -3.53 -6.93
CA SER A 123 -11.46 -4.55 -6.36
C SER A 123 -11.16 -5.90 -6.97
N VAL A 124 -10.96 -6.90 -6.11
CA VAL A 124 -10.62 -8.27 -6.46
C VAL A 124 -11.81 -9.16 -6.08
N PHE A 125 -12.36 -9.84 -7.07
CA PHE A 125 -13.44 -10.80 -6.91
C PHE A 125 -12.91 -12.20 -7.21
N PHE A 126 -12.86 -13.06 -6.20
CA PHE A 126 -12.59 -14.48 -6.38
C PHE A 126 -13.91 -15.27 -6.30
N HIS A 127 -14.13 -16.17 -7.25
CA HIS A 127 -15.26 -17.09 -7.25
C HIS A 127 -14.77 -18.52 -7.46
N GLY A 128 -14.99 -19.39 -6.47
CA GLY A 128 -14.64 -20.82 -6.51
C GLY A 128 -15.80 -21.68 -6.02
N ASP A 129 -15.58 -23.00 -5.90
CA ASP A 129 -16.58 -23.93 -5.37
C ASP A 129 -16.97 -23.55 -3.93
N ASP A 130 -18.28 -23.40 -3.67
CA ASP A 130 -18.80 -22.93 -2.38
C ASP A 130 -18.36 -23.79 -1.20
N SER A 131 -18.29 -25.11 -1.37
CA SER A 131 -17.92 -26.02 -0.29
C SER A 131 -16.43 -25.92 0.04
N GLN A 132 -15.59 -25.81 -0.99
CA GLN A 132 -14.15 -25.64 -0.83
C GLN A 132 -13.80 -24.27 -0.25
N VAL A 133 -14.49 -23.21 -0.70
CA VAL A 133 -14.30 -21.86 -0.18
C VAL A 133 -14.76 -21.75 1.27
N GLN A 134 -15.90 -22.37 1.63
CA GLN A 134 -16.32 -22.40 3.03
C GLN A 134 -15.31 -23.12 3.92
N ASP A 135 -14.78 -24.26 3.49
CA ASP A 135 -13.72 -24.97 4.22
C ASP A 135 -12.46 -24.09 4.36
N LEU A 136 -12.04 -23.45 3.26
CA LEU A 136 -10.90 -22.54 3.24
C LEU A 136 -11.05 -21.43 4.29
N VAL A 137 -12.21 -20.79 4.34
CA VAL A 137 -12.49 -19.68 5.26
C VAL A 137 -12.64 -20.16 6.71
N LYS A 138 -13.39 -21.24 6.96
CA LYS A 138 -13.76 -21.66 8.32
C LYS A 138 -12.69 -22.52 9.01
N ASN A 139 -11.92 -23.30 8.25
CA ASN A 139 -10.97 -24.28 8.77
C ASN A 139 -9.51 -23.95 8.47
N VAL A 140 -9.24 -22.94 7.63
CA VAL A 140 -7.88 -22.45 7.33
C VAL A 140 -6.92 -23.58 6.91
N PRO A 141 -7.33 -24.49 6.00
CA PRO A 141 -6.49 -25.58 5.51
C PRO A 141 -5.28 -25.05 4.75
N LYS A 142 -4.24 -25.90 4.63
CA LYS A 142 -3.06 -25.60 3.81
C LYS A 142 -3.35 -25.67 2.31
N ASP A 143 -4.33 -26.48 1.92
CA ASP A 143 -4.68 -26.69 0.53
C ASP A 143 -5.34 -25.45 -0.06
N LYS A 144 -5.01 -25.18 -1.32
CA LYS A 144 -5.57 -24.07 -2.09
C LYS A 144 -6.80 -24.55 -2.85
N VAL A 145 -7.69 -23.62 -3.16
CA VAL A 145 -8.83 -23.84 -4.04
C VAL A 145 -8.53 -23.30 -5.44
N THR A 146 -9.33 -23.71 -6.42
CA THR A 146 -9.23 -23.21 -7.80
C THR A 146 -10.52 -22.46 -8.16
N GLY A 147 -10.40 -21.33 -8.86
CA GLY A 147 -11.56 -20.54 -9.25
C GLY A 147 -11.25 -19.49 -10.31
N THR A 148 -12.18 -18.56 -10.46
CA THR A 148 -12.04 -17.39 -11.33
C THR A 148 -11.68 -16.19 -10.48
N LEU A 149 -10.69 -15.40 -10.90
CA LEU A 149 -10.34 -14.13 -10.26
C LEU A 149 -10.58 -12.99 -11.25
N THR A 150 -11.36 -12.00 -10.85
CA THR A 150 -11.57 -10.76 -11.59
C THR A 150 -10.97 -9.60 -10.81
N PHE A 151 -9.98 -8.93 -11.42
CA PHE A 151 -9.33 -7.74 -10.92
C PHE A 151 -9.87 -6.52 -11.66
N ILE A 152 -10.46 -5.57 -10.94
CA ILE A 152 -11.02 -4.34 -11.50
C ILE A 152 -10.13 -3.17 -11.07
N GLY A 153 -9.36 -2.65 -12.03
CA GLY A 153 -8.54 -1.46 -11.89
C GLY A 153 -9.33 -0.18 -12.08
N SER A 154 -8.65 0.95 -12.31
CA SER A 154 -9.31 2.26 -12.42
C SER A 154 -10.18 2.39 -13.68
N ASN A 155 -9.80 1.78 -14.80
CA ASN A 155 -10.54 1.83 -16.06
C ASN A 155 -10.40 0.55 -16.91
N TYR A 156 -9.96 -0.55 -16.29
CA TYR A 156 -9.79 -1.85 -16.93
C TYR A 156 -10.29 -2.97 -16.02
N VAL A 157 -10.60 -4.11 -16.63
CA VAL A 157 -11.01 -5.34 -15.95
C VAL A 157 -10.18 -6.48 -16.52
N HIS A 158 -9.57 -7.28 -15.64
CA HIS A 158 -8.90 -8.51 -15.99
C HIS A 158 -9.57 -9.69 -15.30
N SER A 159 -9.93 -10.71 -16.05
CA SER A 159 -10.52 -11.94 -15.52
C SER A 159 -9.65 -13.12 -15.91
N PHE A 160 -9.31 -13.94 -14.92
CA PHE A 160 -8.44 -15.10 -15.06
C PHE A 160 -9.18 -16.35 -14.58
N ALA A 161 -9.16 -17.41 -15.38
CA ALA A 161 -9.69 -18.71 -15.00
C ALA A 161 -8.61 -19.57 -14.34
N ASN A 162 -9.04 -20.62 -13.63
CA ASN A 162 -8.16 -21.62 -13.01
C ASN A 162 -7.10 -21.03 -12.06
N VAL A 163 -7.43 -19.92 -11.41
CA VAL A 163 -6.55 -19.27 -10.44
C VAL A 163 -6.48 -20.12 -9.18
N SER A 164 -5.25 -20.41 -8.75
CA SER A 164 -5.01 -21.08 -7.46
C SER A 164 -5.07 -20.04 -6.35
N PHE A 165 -6.02 -20.17 -5.43
CA PHE A 165 -6.31 -19.18 -4.39
C PHE A 165 -6.29 -19.84 -3.00
N GLY A 166 -5.72 -19.18 -2.00
CA GLY A 166 -5.64 -19.75 -0.66
C GLY A 166 -5.12 -18.77 0.38
N ILE A 167 -4.84 -19.30 1.56
CA ILE A 167 -4.36 -18.52 2.69
C ILE A 167 -2.83 -18.58 2.73
N HIS A 168 -2.19 -17.41 2.86
CA HIS A 168 -0.75 -17.33 3.08
C HIS A 168 -0.43 -17.73 4.52
N GLY A 169 0.53 -18.63 4.72
CA GLY A 169 0.88 -19.12 6.06
C GLY A 169 -0.20 -19.98 6.74
N ALA A 170 -1.07 -20.64 5.98
CA ALA A 170 -2.16 -21.46 6.51
C ALA A 170 -1.70 -22.56 7.49
N GLY A 171 -2.55 -22.85 8.48
CA GLY A 171 -2.32 -23.86 9.52
C GLY A 171 -1.37 -23.45 10.65
N LYS A 172 -0.86 -22.21 10.68
CA LYS A 172 -0.13 -21.67 11.84
C LYS A 172 -1.11 -21.38 12.99
N LYS A 173 -0.74 -21.76 14.22
CA LYS A 173 -1.59 -21.64 15.43
C LYS A 173 -1.95 -20.19 15.80
N HIS A 174 -1.15 -19.23 15.36
CA HIS A 174 -1.27 -17.82 15.74
C HIS A 174 -1.74 -16.92 14.59
N ASN A 175 -2.33 -17.50 13.53
CA ASN A 175 -2.90 -16.67 12.47
C ASN A 175 -4.03 -15.78 13.00
N ASN A 176 -4.17 -14.61 12.39
CA ASN A 176 -5.23 -13.65 12.69
C ASN A 176 -6.55 -14.07 12.06
N ALA A 177 -7.67 -13.75 12.70
CA ALA A 177 -9.01 -14.03 12.19
C ALA A 177 -9.24 -13.37 10.82
N LYS A 178 -8.65 -12.19 10.58
CA LYS A 178 -8.47 -11.64 9.24
C LYS A 178 -7.22 -12.28 8.62
N GLN A 179 -7.43 -13.26 7.74
CA GLN A 179 -6.35 -14.05 7.15
C GLN A 179 -5.61 -13.25 6.07
N SER A 180 -4.31 -13.48 5.91
CA SER A 180 -3.59 -13.08 4.70
C SER A 180 -3.88 -14.08 3.58
N TRP A 181 -4.13 -13.60 2.38
CA TRP A 181 -4.45 -14.43 1.22
C TRP A 181 -3.29 -14.47 0.23
N LYS A 182 -3.37 -15.38 -0.73
CA LYS A 182 -2.49 -15.38 -1.91
C LYS A 182 -3.20 -16.00 -3.09
N TRP A 183 -2.78 -15.59 -4.28
CA TRP A 183 -3.18 -16.27 -5.51
C TRP A 183 -2.02 -16.45 -6.48
N THR A 184 -2.18 -17.44 -7.34
CA THR A 184 -1.27 -17.73 -8.43
C THR A 184 -2.08 -17.90 -9.71
N LEU A 185 -1.79 -17.06 -10.71
CA LEU A 185 -2.37 -17.14 -12.05
C LEU A 185 -1.85 -18.38 -12.77
N SER A 186 -2.64 -18.91 -13.70
CA SER A 186 -2.37 -20.21 -14.34
C SER A 186 -1.70 -20.06 -15.71
N GLY A 187 -0.92 -21.05 -16.12
CA GLY A 187 -0.33 -21.09 -17.46
C GLY A 187 0.55 -19.86 -17.75
N THR A 188 0.23 -19.15 -18.84
CA THR A 188 0.95 -17.94 -19.28
C THR A 188 0.29 -16.65 -18.79
N ASP A 189 -0.77 -16.75 -17.98
CA ASP A 189 -1.48 -15.57 -17.49
C ASP A 189 -0.58 -14.75 -16.58
N THR A 190 -0.50 -13.45 -16.87
CA THR A 190 0.20 -12.48 -16.04
C THR A 190 -0.60 -11.20 -15.95
N MET A 191 -0.37 -10.44 -14.89
CA MET A 191 -0.93 -9.12 -14.69
C MET A 191 0.20 -8.22 -14.19
N GLY A 192 0.55 -7.18 -14.94
CA GLY A 192 1.72 -6.34 -14.62
C GLY A 192 3.03 -7.14 -14.52
N ASN A 193 3.25 -8.08 -15.45
CA ASN A 193 4.41 -8.99 -15.52
C ASN A 193 4.53 -9.98 -14.35
N ARG A 194 3.47 -10.17 -13.56
CA ARG A 194 3.43 -11.04 -12.37
C ARG A 194 2.38 -12.12 -12.50
N ASN A 195 2.62 -13.27 -11.90
CA ASN A 195 1.65 -14.35 -11.78
C ASN A 195 1.39 -14.77 -10.33
N HIS A 196 2.13 -14.27 -9.33
CA HIS A 196 1.91 -14.53 -7.92
C HIS A 196 1.73 -13.23 -7.14
N PHE A 197 0.74 -13.22 -6.24
CA PHE A 197 0.47 -12.10 -5.35
C PHE A 197 0.12 -12.57 -3.93
N LYS A 198 0.58 -11.81 -2.94
CA LYS A 198 0.21 -11.94 -1.52
C LYS A 198 -0.72 -10.79 -1.16
N LEU A 199 -1.76 -11.08 -0.37
CA LEU A 199 -2.63 -10.08 0.25
C LEU A 199 -2.41 -10.10 1.76
N ARG A 200 -1.80 -9.06 2.32
CA ARG A 200 -1.56 -8.96 3.76
C ARG A 200 -2.73 -8.29 4.48
N HIS A 201 -3.11 -8.87 5.61
CA HIS A 201 -4.28 -8.45 6.39
C HIS A 201 -4.06 -7.15 7.18
N MET A 202 -2.81 -6.78 7.46
CA MET A 202 -2.41 -5.59 8.22
C MET A 202 -3.11 -5.45 9.58
N GLU A 203 -3.14 -6.51 10.40
CA GLU A 203 -3.91 -6.50 11.67
C GLU A 203 -3.09 -5.99 12.86
N GLU A 204 -1.77 -5.91 12.75
CA GLU A 204 -0.92 -5.27 13.75
C GLU A 204 -0.79 -3.77 13.50
N ASP A 205 -1.15 -3.31 12.29
CA ASP A 205 -1.20 -1.90 11.90
C ASP A 205 -2.66 -1.43 11.76
N PRO A 206 -3.27 -0.79 12.78
CA PRO A 206 -4.64 -0.31 12.67
C PRO A 206 -4.84 0.73 11.56
N THR A 207 -3.78 1.38 11.07
CA THR A 207 -3.87 2.33 9.95
C THR A 207 -3.91 1.62 8.59
N GLN A 208 -3.36 0.40 8.50
CA GLN A 208 -3.08 -0.36 7.28
C GLN A 208 -2.21 0.38 6.24
N ILE A 209 -1.49 1.43 6.65
CA ILE A 209 -0.72 2.30 5.75
C ILE A 209 0.78 1.98 5.80
N ARG A 210 1.30 1.46 6.92
CA ARG A 210 2.76 1.40 7.19
C ARG A 210 3.55 0.64 6.14
N GLU A 211 3.10 -0.55 5.78
CA GLU A 211 3.78 -1.36 4.77
C GLU A 211 3.78 -0.68 3.39
N ARG A 212 2.63 -0.12 2.98
CA ARG A 212 2.55 0.64 1.73
C ARG A 212 3.52 1.83 1.75
N LEU A 213 3.52 2.56 2.85
CA LEU A 213 4.36 3.74 3.02
C LEU A 213 5.85 3.37 3.01
N TYR A 214 6.24 2.27 3.63
CA TYR A 214 7.62 1.78 3.63
C TYR A 214 8.10 1.50 2.20
N ALA A 215 7.30 0.75 1.42
CA ALA A 215 7.61 0.49 0.02
C ALA A 215 7.66 1.77 -0.82
N ASP A 216 6.71 2.70 -0.64
CA ASP A 216 6.70 4.00 -1.31
C ASP A 216 8.01 4.79 -1.08
N ILE A 217 8.50 4.78 0.16
CA ILE A 217 9.77 5.44 0.53
C ILE A 217 10.95 4.74 -0.15
N LEU A 218 10.97 3.42 -0.18
CA LEU A 218 12.01 2.66 -0.86
C LEU A 218 12.04 2.91 -2.38
N HIS A 219 10.88 2.99 -3.03
CA HIS A 219 10.79 3.38 -4.45
C HIS A 219 11.26 4.82 -4.67
N ALA A 220 10.96 5.73 -3.74
CA ALA A 220 11.46 7.10 -3.78
C ALA A 220 12.99 7.18 -3.61
N MET A 221 13.58 6.24 -2.86
CA MET A 221 15.02 6.04 -2.76
C MET A 221 15.61 5.28 -3.96
N GLY A 222 14.82 4.93 -4.97
CA GLY A 222 15.29 4.25 -6.17
C GLY A 222 15.67 2.79 -5.97
N THR A 223 15.12 2.11 -4.96
CA THR A 223 15.37 0.67 -4.76
C THR A 223 14.42 -0.20 -5.58
N TYR A 224 14.68 -1.51 -5.55
CA TYR A 224 13.87 -2.55 -6.19
C TYR A 224 12.89 -3.22 -5.22
N ALA A 225 12.45 -2.54 -4.16
CA ALA A 225 11.43 -3.07 -3.25
C ALA A 225 10.19 -3.61 -3.99
N ASN A 226 9.47 -4.54 -3.37
CA ASN A 226 8.18 -4.99 -3.90
C ASN A 226 7.22 -3.82 -4.11
N GLU A 227 6.32 -3.99 -5.07
CA GLU A 227 5.24 -3.04 -5.31
C GLU A 227 4.08 -3.40 -4.38
N THR A 228 3.36 -2.39 -3.90
CA THR A 228 2.24 -2.59 -2.98
C THR A 228 1.14 -1.57 -3.24
N THR A 229 -0.11 -2.04 -3.13
CA THR A 229 -1.29 -1.18 -3.13
C THR A 229 -2.38 -1.81 -2.28
N MET A 230 -3.34 -1.01 -1.84
CA MET A 230 -4.51 -1.54 -1.12
C MET A 230 -5.57 -2.03 -2.11
N VAL A 231 -6.16 -3.19 -1.85
CA VAL A 231 -7.26 -3.75 -2.64
C VAL A 231 -8.46 -4.09 -1.75
N ARG A 232 -9.67 -4.04 -2.34
CA ARG A 232 -10.89 -4.61 -1.74
C ARG A 232 -11.01 -6.07 -2.15
N LEU A 233 -11.14 -6.98 -1.21
CA LEU A 233 -11.28 -8.41 -1.50
C LEU A 233 -12.72 -8.88 -1.31
N PHE A 234 -13.23 -9.58 -2.33
CA PHE A 234 -14.50 -10.30 -2.30
C PHE A 234 -14.26 -11.76 -2.66
N ILE A 235 -14.84 -12.68 -1.88
CA ILE A 235 -14.75 -14.13 -2.12
C ILE A 235 -16.17 -14.69 -2.13
N ASN A 236 -16.56 -15.34 -3.24
CA ASN A 236 -17.92 -15.85 -3.50
C ASN A 236 -19.00 -14.80 -3.19
N GLY A 237 -18.79 -13.56 -3.65
CA GLY A 237 -19.73 -12.43 -3.48
C GLY A 237 -19.71 -11.76 -2.10
N GLN A 238 -18.99 -12.31 -1.12
CA GLN A 238 -18.88 -11.72 0.21
C GLN A 238 -17.64 -10.83 0.32
N GLY A 239 -17.78 -9.66 0.96
CA GLY A 239 -16.65 -8.79 1.29
C GLY A 239 -15.80 -9.32 2.45
N PHE A 240 -14.49 -9.35 2.27
CA PHE A 240 -13.49 -9.74 3.28
C PHE A 240 -12.67 -8.58 3.81
N GLY A 241 -12.82 -7.40 3.21
CA GLY A 241 -12.21 -6.15 3.66
C GLY A 241 -11.09 -5.67 2.75
N THR A 242 -10.22 -4.84 3.31
CA THR A 242 -9.06 -4.25 2.64
C THR A 242 -7.79 -5.02 2.95
N PHE A 243 -6.91 -5.14 1.96
CA PHE A 243 -5.63 -5.84 2.08
C PHE A 243 -4.55 -5.09 1.33
N ASN A 244 -3.32 -5.12 1.82
CA ASN A 244 -2.17 -4.75 1.01
C ASN A 244 -1.87 -5.88 0.03
N MET A 245 -2.07 -5.63 -1.25
CA MET A 245 -1.63 -6.51 -2.32
C MET A 245 -0.18 -6.19 -2.66
N LEU A 246 0.66 -7.21 -2.62
CA LEU A 246 2.06 -7.11 -2.99
C LEU A 246 2.50 -8.30 -3.85
N ASP A 247 3.55 -8.11 -4.62
CA ASP A 247 4.34 -9.21 -5.16
C ASP A 247 5.31 -9.76 -4.11
N ASP A 248 5.35 -11.09 -3.98
CA ASP A 248 6.16 -11.76 -2.97
C ASP A 248 7.61 -11.86 -3.46
N ILE A 249 8.57 -11.27 -2.73
CA ILE A 249 9.98 -11.23 -3.15
C ILE A 249 10.59 -12.63 -3.25
N THR A 250 9.99 -13.59 -2.55
CA THR A 250 10.43 -14.99 -2.52
C THR A 250 9.97 -15.78 -3.74
N GLU A 251 9.19 -15.18 -4.65
CA GLU A 251 8.65 -15.81 -5.85
C GLU A 251 9.30 -15.23 -7.11
N PHE A 252 9.64 -16.07 -8.09
CA PHE A 252 10.20 -15.61 -9.38
C PHE A 252 9.26 -14.67 -10.15
N SER A 253 7.97 -14.62 -9.78
CA SER A 253 7.02 -13.60 -10.23
C SER A 253 7.53 -12.18 -9.98
N TYR A 254 8.04 -11.90 -8.77
CA TYR A 254 8.62 -10.61 -8.41
C TYR A 254 9.91 -10.36 -9.20
N ILE A 255 10.82 -11.34 -9.25
CA ILE A 255 12.08 -11.23 -9.99
C ILE A 255 11.83 -10.90 -11.46
N ASN A 256 10.91 -11.60 -12.11
CA ASN A 256 10.54 -11.33 -13.51
C ASN A 256 10.09 -9.88 -13.73
N ALA A 257 9.24 -9.37 -12.84
CA ALA A 257 8.73 -8.01 -12.96
C ALA A 257 9.80 -6.97 -12.63
N MET A 258 10.50 -7.12 -11.52
CA MET A 258 11.36 -6.09 -10.96
C MET A 258 12.77 -6.09 -11.55
N PHE A 259 13.35 -7.25 -11.85
CA PHE A 259 14.71 -7.34 -12.36
C PHE A 259 14.77 -7.37 -13.89
N TYR A 260 13.68 -7.77 -14.55
CA TYR A 260 13.67 -8.04 -15.99
C TYR A 260 12.56 -7.36 -16.78
N GLY A 261 11.67 -6.60 -16.12
CA GLY A 261 10.57 -5.89 -16.80
C GLY A 261 9.68 -6.83 -17.63
N GLY A 262 9.51 -8.08 -17.18
CA GLY A 262 8.74 -9.12 -17.87
C GLY A 262 9.50 -9.91 -18.94
N ASN A 263 10.82 -9.69 -19.11
CA ASN A 263 11.64 -10.35 -20.13
C ASN A 263 12.84 -11.07 -19.50
N PRO A 264 12.62 -12.18 -18.78
CA PRO A 264 13.67 -12.84 -18.00
C PRO A 264 14.64 -13.60 -18.93
N PRO A 265 15.90 -13.82 -18.52
CA PRO A 265 16.82 -14.70 -19.23
C PRO A 265 16.30 -16.15 -19.23
N ALA A 266 16.84 -16.97 -20.13
CA ALA A 266 16.45 -18.39 -20.24
C ALA A 266 16.69 -19.19 -18.95
N THR A 267 17.71 -18.79 -18.17
CA THR A 267 18.01 -19.35 -16.86
C THR A 267 18.06 -18.21 -15.84
N LEU A 268 17.18 -18.27 -14.85
CA LEU A 268 17.21 -17.40 -13.68
C LEU A 268 18.25 -17.95 -12.69
N GLY A 269 18.92 -17.08 -11.95
CA GLY A 269 19.78 -17.50 -10.85
C GLY A 269 19.00 -17.92 -9.61
N PRO A 270 19.69 -18.36 -8.56
CA PRO A 270 19.03 -18.82 -7.35
C PRO A 270 18.42 -17.67 -6.55
N LEU A 271 17.22 -17.91 -6.03
CA LEU A 271 16.42 -17.04 -5.18
C LEU A 271 16.26 -17.69 -3.80
N PHE A 272 16.29 -16.89 -2.75
CA PHE A 272 16.22 -17.34 -1.36
C PHE A 272 15.27 -16.48 -0.54
N ASP A 273 14.55 -17.13 0.37
CA ASP A 273 13.76 -16.53 1.44
C ASP A 273 14.55 -16.59 2.75
N GLY A 274 14.73 -15.45 3.41
CA GLY A 274 15.47 -15.32 4.65
C GLY A 274 14.60 -15.57 5.86
N ALA A 275 14.74 -16.76 6.45
CA ALA A 275 14.17 -17.06 7.75
C ALA A 275 15.04 -16.51 8.88
N SER A 276 14.53 -16.46 10.12
CA SER A 276 15.29 -15.93 11.26
C SER A 276 16.69 -16.55 11.40
N GLY A 277 17.70 -15.68 11.45
CA GLY A 277 19.11 -16.03 11.36
C GLY A 277 19.68 -16.10 9.94
N ALA A 278 19.01 -15.54 8.93
CA ALA A 278 19.51 -15.38 7.56
C ALA A 278 20.56 -14.27 7.51
N ASP A 279 21.71 -14.53 8.11
CA ASP A 279 22.82 -13.59 8.17
C ASP A 279 23.84 -13.81 7.04
N PHE A 280 24.83 -12.92 6.94
CA PHE A 280 25.96 -13.04 6.01
C PHE A 280 27.26 -13.43 6.73
N ILE A 281 27.17 -14.16 7.85
CA ILE A 281 28.32 -14.63 8.62
C ILE A 281 29.00 -15.76 7.86
N TYR A 282 30.33 -15.75 7.82
CA TYR A 282 31.09 -16.84 7.23
C TYR A 282 31.17 -18.05 8.17
N HIS A 283 30.79 -19.22 7.66
CA HIS A 283 30.82 -20.48 8.41
C HIS A 283 31.86 -21.46 7.81
N PRO A 284 33.16 -21.28 8.09
CA PRO A 284 34.22 -22.08 7.47
C PRO A 284 34.03 -23.57 7.74
N GLY A 285 33.81 -24.34 6.67
CA GLY A 285 33.62 -25.79 6.73
C GLY A 285 32.28 -26.25 7.31
N ASN A 286 31.33 -25.33 7.56
CA ASN A 286 29.99 -25.65 8.05
C ASN A 286 28.91 -25.00 7.18
N LEU A 287 28.56 -25.65 6.07
CA LEU A 287 27.53 -25.14 5.15
C LEU A 287 26.14 -25.04 5.79
N ASP A 288 25.84 -25.84 6.82
CA ASP A 288 24.54 -25.77 7.53
C ASP A 288 24.36 -24.45 8.29
N GLY A 289 25.43 -23.68 8.49
CA GLY A 289 25.34 -22.32 9.01
C GLY A 289 24.47 -21.40 8.16
N TYR A 290 24.35 -21.65 6.84
CA TYR A 290 23.51 -20.86 5.95
C TYR A 290 22.06 -21.36 5.85
N SER A 291 21.67 -22.37 6.65
CA SER A 291 20.37 -23.04 6.49
C SER A 291 19.14 -22.15 6.71
N SER A 292 19.30 -20.96 7.29
CA SER A 292 18.25 -19.94 7.42
C SER A 292 17.88 -19.31 6.07
N TRP A 293 18.78 -19.31 5.09
CA TRP A 293 18.47 -18.98 3.71
C TRP A 293 17.73 -20.15 3.05
N LYS A 294 16.41 -20.04 2.92
CA LYS A 294 15.57 -21.09 2.34
C LYS A 294 15.62 -20.98 0.81
N PRO A 295 16.19 -21.96 0.09
CA PRO A 295 16.20 -21.91 -1.37
C PRO A 295 14.78 -21.99 -1.91
N ASN A 296 14.46 -21.15 -2.90
CA ASN A 296 13.22 -21.30 -3.65
C ASN A 296 13.20 -22.67 -4.34
N LYS A 297 12.06 -23.36 -4.26
CA LYS A 297 11.86 -24.71 -4.82
C LYS A 297 12.12 -24.81 -6.33
N ASP A 298 12.03 -23.68 -7.04
CA ASP A 298 12.18 -23.58 -8.50
C ASP A 298 13.59 -23.09 -8.91
N ASN A 299 14.56 -23.03 -7.97
CA ASN A 299 15.95 -22.70 -8.29
C ASN A 299 16.53 -23.65 -9.34
N ALA A 300 17.16 -23.08 -10.37
CA ALA A 300 17.81 -23.86 -11.42
C ALA A 300 18.89 -24.78 -10.81
N ASN A 301 18.94 -26.03 -11.28
CA ASN A 301 19.87 -27.08 -10.81
C ASN A 301 19.78 -27.45 -9.32
N GLY A 302 18.81 -26.92 -8.58
CA GLY A 302 18.65 -27.18 -7.14
C GLY A 302 19.75 -26.56 -6.27
N GLU A 303 20.34 -25.44 -6.69
CA GLU A 303 21.28 -24.68 -5.84
C GLU A 303 20.63 -24.32 -4.50
N GLY A 304 21.24 -24.77 -3.41
CA GLY A 304 20.80 -24.57 -2.04
C GLY A 304 21.55 -23.44 -1.34
N TYR A 305 21.41 -23.39 -0.01
CA TYR A 305 22.01 -22.35 0.83
C TYR A 305 23.55 -22.36 0.82
N GLU A 306 24.19 -23.44 0.37
CA GLU A 306 25.63 -23.49 0.14
C GLU A 306 26.12 -22.44 -0.86
N ALA A 307 25.22 -21.90 -1.70
CA ALA A 307 25.52 -20.82 -2.62
C ALA A 307 26.00 -19.53 -1.93
N PHE A 308 25.70 -19.34 -0.64
CA PHE A 308 26.16 -18.19 0.14
C PHE A 308 27.61 -18.30 0.62
N ASP A 309 28.17 -19.51 0.70
CA ASP A 309 29.53 -19.69 1.25
C ASP A 309 30.59 -18.81 0.57
N PRO A 310 30.65 -18.73 -0.79
CA PRO A 310 31.60 -17.85 -1.47
C PRO A 310 31.37 -16.36 -1.19
N LEU A 311 30.10 -15.93 -1.05
CA LEU A 311 29.75 -14.54 -0.74
C LEU A 311 30.19 -14.18 0.68
N CYS A 312 29.78 -14.98 1.67
CA CYS A 312 30.08 -14.74 3.07
C CYS A 312 31.59 -14.87 3.34
N LYS A 313 32.28 -15.80 2.69
CA LYS A 313 33.75 -15.88 2.71
C LYS A 313 34.40 -14.62 2.17
N ALA A 314 33.98 -14.17 0.99
CA ALA A 314 34.53 -12.96 0.37
C ALA A 314 34.30 -11.74 1.27
N TRP A 315 33.11 -11.61 1.86
CA TRP A 315 32.81 -10.55 2.82
C TRP A 315 33.72 -10.61 4.05
N ASN A 316 33.82 -11.77 4.70
CA ASN A 316 34.63 -11.97 5.89
C ASN A 316 36.14 -11.74 5.65
N GLU A 317 36.64 -11.98 4.44
CA GLU A 317 38.04 -11.76 4.05
C GLU A 317 38.31 -10.33 3.52
N THR A 318 37.28 -9.50 3.36
CA THR A 318 37.42 -8.12 2.87
C THR A 318 38.00 -7.22 3.97
N ASP A 319 39.06 -6.49 3.66
CA ASP A 319 39.50 -5.37 4.51
C ASP A 319 38.53 -4.20 4.34
N TYR A 320 37.63 -4.02 5.31
CA TYR A 320 36.60 -2.98 5.26
C TYR A 320 37.18 -1.56 5.19
N THR A 321 38.42 -1.36 5.62
CA THR A 321 39.06 -0.04 5.60
C THR A 321 39.68 0.31 4.25
N ASP A 322 39.85 -0.67 3.35
CA ASP A 322 40.39 -0.48 2.01
C ASP A 322 39.29 -0.36 0.95
N ASN A 323 39.20 0.82 0.33
CA ASN A 323 38.28 1.08 -0.77
C ASN A 323 38.47 0.13 -1.96
N THR A 324 39.68 -0.35 -2.21
CA THR A 324 39.95 -1.30 -3.31
C THR A 324 39.37 -2.68 -2.98
N ALA A 325 39.51 -3.14 -1.74
CA ALA A 325 38.92 -4.38 -1.26
C ALA A 325 37.39 -4.32 -1.32
N ILE A 326 36.78 -3.23 -0.84
CA ILE A 326 35.33 -2.99 -0.96
C ILE A 326 34.89 -3.00 -2.42
N ALA A 327 35.55 -2.23 -3.31
CA ALA A 327 35.19 -2.19 -4.73
C ALA A 327 35.34 -3.54 -5.44
N ASN A 328 36.20 -4.45 -4.94
CA ASN A 328 36.27 -5.81 -5.44
C ASN A 328 35.09 -6.67 -4.96
N PHE A 329 34.70 -6.55 -3.70
CA PHE A 329 33.51 -7.21 -3.15
C PHE A 329 32.22 -6.75 -3.87
N GLU A 330 32.12 -5.47 -4.23
CA GLU A 330 30.96 -4.87 -4.93
C GLU A 330 30.71 -5.44 -6.33
N LYS A 331 31.67 -6.17 -6.89
CA LYS A 331 31.46 -6.94 -8.13
C LYS A 331 30.57 -8.16 -7.89
N MET A 332 30.52 -8.67 -6.66
CA MET A 332 29.75 -9.83 -6.23
C MET A 332 28.45 -9.47 -5.53
N PHE A 333 28.32 -8.27 -4.95
CA PHE A 333 27.15 -7.87 -4.16
C PHE A 333 26.79 -6.40 -4.38
N ASP A 334 25.49 -6.11 -4.50
CA ASP A 334 24.95 -4.76 -4.66
C ASP A 334 24.88 -4.00 -3.32
N THR A 335 26.00 -3.45 -2.91
CA THR A 335 26.11 -2.65 -1.67
C THR A 335 25.38 -1.31 -1.77
N GLU A 336 25.20 -0.78 -2.97
CA GLU A 336 24.63 0.54 -3.22
C GLU A 336 23.16 0.57 -2.82
N HIS A 337 22.35 -0.37 -3.33
CA HIS A 337 20.95 -0.48 -2.92
C HIS A 337 20.82 -1.07 -1.52
N PHE A 338 21.70 -1.99 -1.11
CA PHE A 338 21.71 -2.49 0.27
C PHE A 338 21.80 -1.36 1.30
N LEU A 339 22.69 -0.38 1.11
CA LEU A 339 22.76 0.78 2.00
C LEU A 339 21.46 1.61 2.00
N ARG A 340 20.75 1.70 0.86
CA ARG A 340 19.46 2.40 0.79
C ARG A 340 18.38 1.66 1.59
N PHE A 341 18.32 0.33 1.52
CA PHE A 341 17.44 -0.47 2.39
C PHE A 341 17.79 -0.26 3.86
N MET A 342 19.08 -0.32 4.23
CA MET A 342 19.53 -0.10 5.62
C MET A 342 19.19 1.29 6.16
N VAL A 343 19.16 2.33 5.30
CA VAL A 343 18.70 3.66 5.72
C VAL A 343 17.23 3.62 6.12
N ILE A 344 16.36 2.95 5.36
CA ILE A 344 14.93 2.89 5.68
C ILE A 344 14.67 1.98 6.86
N GLU A 345 15.28 0.81 6.92
CA GLU A 345 15.19 -0.09 8.08
C GLU A 345 15.60 0.62 9.38
N TYR A 346 16.68 1.42 9.35
CA TYR A 346 17.09 2.25 10.49
C TYR A 346 16.10 3.38 10.79
N LEU A 347 15.57 4.04 9.77
CA LEU A 347 14.61 5.15 9.94
C LEU A 347 13.28 4.68 10.50
N THR A 348 12.83 3.47 10.19
CA THR A 348 11.53 2.95 10.62
C THR A 348 11.61 1.99 11.80
N ALA A 349 12.82 1.70 12.29
CA ALA A 349 13.07 0.66 13.30
C ALA A 349 12.41 -0.67 12.90
N HIS A 350 12.69 -1.13 11.68
CA HIS A 350 12.24 -2.44 11.20
C HIS A 350 12.98 -3.54 11.98
N TRP A 351 12.54 -3.80 13.20
CA TRP A 351 13.22 -4.70 14.14
C TRP A 351 13.14 -6.16 13.69
N ASP A 352 12.07 -6.50 12.98
CA ASP A 352 11.84 -7.81 12.34
C ASP A 352 12.43 -7.85 10.92
N GLY A 353 13.55 -7.16 10.69
CA GLY A 353 14.28 -7.08 9.41
C GLY A 353 15.73 -7.55 9.54
N TYR A 354 16.57 -7.24 8.55
CA TYR A 354 17.93 -7.77 8.47
C TYR A 354 18.86 -7.28 9.58
N TRP A 355 18.96 -5.97 9.82
CA TRP A 355 19.97 -5.39 10.69
C TRP A 355 19.75 -5.78 12.16
N MET A 356 18.50 -5.85 12.61
CA MET A 356 18.16 -6.22 13.99
C MET A 356 17.91 -7.73 14.17
N GLY A 357 17.22 -8.38 13.22
CA GLY A 357 16.72 -9.75 13.37
C GLY A 357 17.29 -10.80 12.41
N GLN A 358 17.95 -10.39 11.31
CA GLN A 358 18.42 -11.27 10.24
C GLN A 358 17.29 -12.21 9.78
N THR A 359 16.16 -11.61 9.43
CA THR A 359 14.89 -12.30 9.12
C THR A 359 14.09 -11.43 8.17
N ASN A 360 13.06 -12.02 7.54
CA ASN A 360 12.13 -11.31 6.66
C ASN A 360 12.85 -10.50 5.59
N ASP A 361 13.84 -11.15 4.99
CA ASP A 361 14.61 -10.67 3.87
C ASP A 361 14.71 -11.78 2.82
N GLY A 362 15.48 -11.54 1.79
CA GLY A 362 15.72 -12.50 0.73
C GLY A 362 17.01 -12.15 0.01
N ALA A 363 17.42 -13.05 -0.88
CA ALA A 363 18.55 -12.79 -1.74
C ALA A 363 18.34 -13.38 -3.12
N TYR A 364 18.77 -12.65 -4.13
CA TYR A 364 18.79 -13.10 -5.51
C TYR A 364 20.18 -12.95 -6.11
N ARG A 365 20.69 -14.01 -6.78
CA ARG A 365 21.93 -13.94 -7.54
C ARG A 365 21.62 -13.83 -9.03
N ASP A 366 21.89 -12.68 -9.63
CA ASP A 366 21.47 -12.37 -10.99
C ASP A 366 22.50 -12.79 -12.05
N PRO A 367 22.23 -13.81 -12.89
CA PRO A 367 23.16 -14.26 -13.92
C PRO A 367 23.33 -13.23 -15.07
N SER A 368 22.39 -12.31 -15.25
CA SER A 368 22.47 -11.25 -16.27
C SER A 368 23.39 -10.09 -15.86
N ASP A 369 23.70 -9.98 -14.57
CA ASP A 369 24.60 -8.99 -13.99
C ASP A 369 25.81 -9.68 -13.35
N ASN A 370 26.50 -10.52 -14.13
CA ASN A 370 27.74 -11.20 -13.73
C ASN A 370 27.64 -12.00 -12.42
N ASN A 371 26.48 -12.61 -12.15
CA ASN A 371 26.18 -13.33 -10.91
C ASN A 371 26.28 -12.46 -9.65
N LYS A 372 25.97 -11.16 -9.75
CA LYS A 372 25.89 -10.26 -8.60
C LYS A 372 24.70 -10.61 -7.71
N TRP A 373 24.94 -10.59 -6.41
CA TRP A 373 23.94 -10.77 -5.36
C TRP A 373 23.22 -9.47 -5.06
N TYR A 374 21.91 -9.59 -4.85
CA TYR A 374 20.99 -8.53 -4.47
C TYR A 374 20.28 -8.95 -3.20
N PHE A 375 20.35 -8.13 -2.15
CA PHE A 375 19.55 -8.26 -0.94
C PHE A 375 18.12 -7.80 -1.19
N LEU A 376 17.11 -8.57 -0.79
CA LEU A 376 15.70 -8.27 -1.00
C LEU A 376 15.05 -8.01 0.37
N ASP A 377 14.54 -6.82 0.60
CA ASP A 377 13.80 -6.47 1.83
C ASP A 377 12.33 -6.95 1.72
N GLN A 378 11.70 -7.41 2.81
CA GLN A 378 10.28 -7.79 2.82
C GLN A 378 9.59 -7.62 4.18
N ASP A 379 8.27 -7.81 4.20
CA ASP A 379 7.43 -7.89 5.40
C ASP A 379 7.50 -6.64 6.30
N PHE A 380 7.07 -5.51 5.74
CA PHE A 380 7.18 -4.18 6.35
C PHE A 380 6.07 -3.84 7.36
N ASP A 381 5.33 -4.83 7.88
CA ASP A 381 4.25 -4.59 8.86
C ASP A 381 4.79 -4.27 10.27
N ALA A 382 5.94 -4.83 10.64
CA ALA A 382 6.64 -4.56 11.90
C ALA A 382 7.56 -3.32 11.81
N THR A 383 7.01 -2.19 11.36
CA THR A 383 7.75 -0.94 11.11
C THR A 383 7.09 0.28 11.77
N PHE A 384 7.78 1.42 11.79
CA PHE A 384 7.32 2.66 12.42
C PHE A 384 6.92 2.46 13.89
N GLY A 385 7.70 1.64 14.61
CA GLY A 385 7.54 1.38 16.03
C GLY A 385 6.42 0.40 16.41
N VAL A 386 5.77 -0.26 15.44
CA VAL A 386 4.83 -1.36 15.71
C VAL A 386 5.57 -2.52 16.36
N ASN A 387 5.10 -2.97 17.53
CA ASN A 387 5.65 -4.09 18.29
C ASN A 387 7.16 -3.99 18.61
N LEU A 388 7.70 -2.77 18.60
CA LEU A 388 9.12 -2.53 18.89
C LEU A 388 9.39 -2.71 20.39
N ASP A 389 9.88 -3.88 20.79
CA ASP A 389 10.25 -4.21 22.17
C ASP A 389 11.76 -4.00 22.40
N VAL A 390 12.10 -2.84 22.98
CA VAL A 390 13.48 -2.41 23.23
C VAL A 390 13.62 -1.81 24.63
N PRO A 391 14.79 -1.95 25.29
CA PRO A 391 14.98 -1.49 26.68
C PRO A 391 14.71 0.00 26.90
N GLU A 392 14.94 0.83 25.88
CA GLU A 392 14.73 2.28 25.90
C GLU A 392 13.25 2.68 25.74
N ASN A 393 12.34 1.74 25.42
CA ASN A 393 10.97 2.05 25.01
C ASN A 393 10.96 3.12 23.90
N LYS A 394 10.22 4.23 24.08
CA LYS A 394 10.16 5.32 23.10
C LYS A 394 11.48 6.08 22.91
N ASP A 395 12.41 6.01 23.87
CA ASP A 395 13.71 6.68 23.73
C ASP A 395 14.61 6.01 22.68
N PHE A 396 14.26 4.82 22.20
CA PHE A 396 14.94 4.15 21.09
C PHE A 396 14.98 5.02 19.82
N ILE A 397 14.02 5.93 19.65
CA ILE A 397 13.97 6.87 18.53
C ILE A 397 15.27 7.70 18.39
N SER A 398 16.01 7.88 19.49
CA SER A 398 17.27 8.62 19.58
C SER A 398 18.52 7.73 19.59
N VAL A 399 18.38 6.40 19.51
CA VAL A 399 19.52 5.49 19.40
C VAL A 399 20.17 5.68 18.03
N SER A 400 21.47 6.00 18.04
CA SER A 400 22.22 6.20 16.81
C SER A 400 22.50 4.85 16.16
N TYR A 401 22.50 4.81 14.81
CA TYR A 401 22.97 3.63 14.07
C TYR A 401 24.41 3.23 14.45
N LYS A 402 25.19 4.17 15.01
CA LYS A 402 26.55 3.94 15.51
C LYS A 402 26.61 2.93 16.66
N ASP A 403 25.50 2.75 17.39
CA ASP A 403 25.39 1.75 18.45
C ASP A 403 24.98 0.37 17.92
N PHE A 404 24.42 0.29 16.69
CA PHE A 404 23.89 -0.94 16.11
C PHE A 404 24.93 -2.06 15.99
N PRO A 405 26.21 -1.83 15.61
CA PRO A 405 27.19 -2.90 15.57
C PRO A 405 27.38 -3.62 16.91
N SER A 406 27.23 -2.90 18.02
CA SER A 406 27.34 -3.49 19.36
C SER A 406 26.06 -4.20 19.81
N ARG A 407 24.89 -3.71 19.38
CA ARG A 407 23.58 -4.25 19.74
C ARG A 407 23.18 -5.45 18.88
N TYR A 408 23.52 -5.41 17.61
CA TYR A 408 23.12 -6.35 16.57
C TYR A 408 24.36 -6.81 15.79
N PRO A 409 25.29 -7.56 16.43
CA PRO A 409 26.55 -7.95 15.82
C PRO A 409 26.39 -8.88 14.61
N ALA A 410 25.25 -9.59 14.50
CA ALA A 410 24.95 -10.49 13.39
C ALA A 410 24.58 -9.77 12.08
N GLY A 411 24.28 -8.47 12.12
CA GLY A 411 24.13 -7.61 10.93
C GLY A 411 25.47 -7.30 10.24
N VAL A 412 26.30 -8.32 10.01
CA VAL A 412 27.73 -8.19 9.65
C VAL A 412 27.97 -7.41 8.36
N MET A 413 27.05 -7.44 7.40
CA MET A 413 27.21 -6.71 6.14
C MET A 413 27.02 -5.20 6.33
N ALA A 414 25.94 -4.79 7.00
CA ALA A 414 25.73 -3.39 7.37
C ALA A 414 26.85 -2.89 8.29
N ASN A 415 27.16 -3.65 9.34
CA ASN A 415 28.18 -3.28 10.32
C ASN A 415 29.58 -3.17 9.72
N GLY A 416 29.96 -4.05 8.79
CA GLY A 416 31.27 -3.99 8.13
C GLY A 416 31.34 -2.89 7.07
N LEU A 417 30.29 -2.69 6.25
CA LEU A 417 30.26 -1.59 5.28
C LEU A 417 30.45 -0.24 5.96
N LEU A 418 29.84 -0.03 7.12
CA LEU A 418 29.93 1.23 7.87
C LEU A 418 31.27 1.45 8.60
N GLN A 419 32.18 0.47 8.58
CA GLN A 419 33.58 0.67 8.99
C GLN A 419 34.41 1.33 7.87
N ASN A 420 33.99 1.21 6.62
CA ASN A 420 34.60 1.93 5.51
C ASN A 420 34.18 3.41 5.55
N ALA A 421 35.15 4.33 5.50
CA ALA A 421 34.87 5.77 5.59
C ALA A 421 33.97 6.30 4.45
N ASP A 422 34.16 5.83 3.22
CA ASP A 422 33.40 6.29 2.06
C ASP A 422 31.99 5.70 2.05
N LYS A 423 31.82 4.43 2.43
CA LYS A 423 30.48 3.82 2.56
C LYS A 423 29.71 4.39 3.74
N LYS A 424 30.38 4.68 4.87
CA LYS A 424 29.77 5.42 5.97
C LYS A 424 29.31 6.82 5.53
N ALA A 425 30.15 7.57 4.81
CA ALA A 425 29.77 8.87 4.28
C ALA A 425 28.60 8.78 3.29
N LYS A 426 28.56 7.73 2.47
CA LYS A 426 27.45 7.45 1.54
C LYS A 426 26.14 7.13 2.28
N PHE A 427 26.20 6.27 3.29
CA PHE A 427 25.06 5.96 4.14
C PHE A 427 24.53 7.21 4.86
N GLU A 428 25.41 8.00 5.47
CA GLU A 428 25.02 9.25 6.14
C GLU A 428 24.46 10.28 5.14
N GLN A 429 24.98 10.34 3.91
CA GLN A 429 24.39 11.16 2.83
C GLN A 429 22.96 10.70 2.51
N TYR A 430 22.74 9.39 2.34
CA TYR A 430 21.41 8.83 2.03
C TYR A 430 20.43 9.06 3.17
N LEU A 431 20.86 8.84 4.41
CA LEU A 431 20.09 9.10 5.61
C LEU A 431 19.70 10.57 5.72
N THR A 432 20.67 11.48 5.61
CA THR A 432 20.44 12.91 5.80
C THR A 432 19.57 13.53 4.70
N GLU A 433 19.81 13.21 3.43
CA GLU A 433 18.96 13.70 2.34
C GLU A 433 17.54 13.13 2.44
N THR A 434 17.42 11.83 2.76
CA THR A 434 16.11 11.20 2.97
C THR A 434 15.34 11.88 4.08
N VAL A 435 15.92 12.13 5.24
CA VAL A 435 15.23 12.86 6.33
C VAL A 435 14.92 14.30 5.92
N ARG A 436 15.86 14.99 5.26
CA ARG A 436 15.73 16.40 4.89
C ARG A 436 14.49 16.65 4.03
N VAL A 437 14.26 15.83 3.01
CA VAL A 437 13.19 16.09 2.01
C VAL A 437 12.05 15.07 2.02
N LEU A 438 12.30 13.81 2.39
CA LEU A 438 11.35 12.71 2.29
C LEU A 438 10.78 12.32 3.67
N PHE A 439 11.58 11.68 4.52
CA PHE A 439 11.19 11.13 5.82
C PHE A 439 11.12 12.22 6.89
N ASN A 440 10.08 13.04 6.85
CA ASN A 440 9.85 14.10 7.84
C ASN A 440 8.38 14.45 8.02
N ASN A 441 8.11 15.25 9.05
CA ASN A 441 6.76 15.65 9.44
C ASN A 441 6.07 16.64 8.47
N VAL A 442 6.71 16.98 7.35
CA VAL A 442 6.15 17.89 6.33
C VAL A 442 5.78 17.08 5.10
N THR A 443 6.76 16.47 4.43
CA THR A 443 6.54 15.70 3.20
C THR A 443 5.80 14.39 3.46
N LEU A 444 6.34 13.54 4.35
CA LEU A 444 5.78 12.20 4.55
C LEU A 444 4.43 12.26 5.27
N THR A 445 4.29 13.14 6.27
CA THR A 445 2.99 13.38 6.94
C THR A 445 1.92 13.83 5.95
N ASN A 446 2.24 14.74 5.02
CA ASN A 446 1.28 15.17 4.00
C ASN A 446 0.81 14.00 3.11
N ARG A 447 1.72 13.09 2.72
CA ARG A 447 1.34 11.86 2.00
C ARG A 447 0.49 10.93 2.87
N VAL A 448 0.86 10.68 4.12
CA VAL A 448 0.12 9.80 5.04
C VAL A 448 -1.32 10.29 5.24
N LEU A 449 -1.52 11.59 5.47
CA LEU A 449 -2.85 12.16 5.65
C LEU A 449 -3.69 12.06 4.37
N ALA A 450 -3.09 12.30 3.19
CA ALA A 450 -3.77 12.15 1.91
C ALA A 450 -4.19 10.68 1.66
N ILE A 451 -3.30 9.72 1.94
CA ILE A 451 -3.61 8.28 1.86
C ILE A 451 -4.75 7.94 2.82
N HIS A 452 -4.63 8.27 4.12
CA HIS A 452 -5.65 7.93 5.10
C HIS A 452 -7.03 8.52 4.74
N ASN A 453 -7.08 9.79 4.32
CA ASN A 453 -8.33 10.41 3.88
C ASN A 453 -8.94 9.71 2.66
N PHE A 454 -8.10 9.31 1.69
CA PHE A 454 -8.56 8.55 0.54
C PHE A 454 -9.06 7.15 0.92
N LEU A 455 -8.35 6.43 1.79
CA LEU A 455 -8.71 5.08 2.21
C LEU A 455 -9.88 5.03 3.21
N SER A 456 -10.22 6.16 3.85
CA SER A 456 -11.17 6.22 4.97
C SER A 456 -12.50 5.47 4.75
N PRO A 457 -13.20 5.58 3.60
CA PRO A 457 -14.43 4.82 3.39
C PRO A 457 -14.22 3.30 3.36
N ASP A 458 -13.06 2.83 2.88
CA ASP A 458 -12.75 1.40 2.84
C ASP A 458 -12.29 0.89 4.19
N LEU A 459 -11.57 1.71 4.97
CA LEU A 459 -11.19 1.38 6.34
C LEU A 459 -12.43 1.26 7.24
N GLU A 460 -13.41 2.16 7.08
CA GLU A 460 -14.69 2.05 7.79
C GLU A 460 -15.44 0.78 7.39
N TRP A 461 -15.53 0.49 6.09
CA TRP A 461 -16.12 -0.75 5.59
C TRP A 461 -15.39 -2.00 6.11
N ASP A 462 -14.07 -2.04 6.04
CA ASP A 462 -13.23 -3.14 6.51
C ASP A 462 -13.43 -3.42 8.01
N ARG A 463 -13.47 -2.37 8.84
CA ARG A 463 -13.72 -2.50 10.28
C ARG A 463 -15.16 -2.89 10.63
N SER A 464 -16.10 -2.75 9.69
CA SER A 464 -17.49 -3.23 9.87
C SER A 464 -17.65 -4.74 9.65
N ILE A 465 -16.64 -5.42 9.09
CA ILE A 465 -16.73 -6.84 8.71
C ILE A 465 -16.44 -7.74 9.90
N VAL A 466 -17.39 -8.62 10.20
CA VAL A 466 -17.18 -9.72 11.16
C VAL A 466 -16.31 -10.79 10.51
N GLN A 467 -15.09 -10.94 11.02
CA GLN A 467 -14.15 -11.95 10.56
C GLN A 467 -14.70 -13.36 10.79
N GLN A 468 -14.49 -14.24 9.80
CA GLN A 468 -15.11 -15.56 9.75
C GLN A 468 -14.16 -16.71 10.04
N SER A 469 -12.87 -16.48 9.89
CA SER A 469 -11.84 -17.48 10.16
C SER A 469 -11.48 -17.48 11.65
N PRO A 470 -11.04 -18.63 12.20
CA PRO A 470 -10.45 -18.67 13.52
C PRO A 470 -9.14 -17.88 13.55
N GLY A 471 -8.78 -17.39 14.73
CA GLY A 471 -7.52 -16.68 14.93
C GLY A 471 -7.63 -15.52 15.90
N THR A 472 -6.52 -14.81 16.08
CA THR A 472 -6.48 -13.58 16.86
C THR A 472 -7.33 -12.51 16.18
N ASN A 473 -8.24 -11.88 16.93
CA ASN A 473 -9.03 -10.75 16.47
C ASN A 473 -8.71 -9.55 17.34
N PHE A 474 -7.98 -8.56 16.82
CA PHE A 474 -7.58 -7.38 17.59
C PHE A 474 -8.76 -6.48 17.98
N GLY A 475 -9.81 -6.46 17.15
CA GLY A 475 -11.03 -5.70 17.41
C GLY A 475 -10.91 -4.20 17.13
N TRP A 476 -9.92 -3.77 16.32
CA TRP A 476 -9.71 -2.36 15.98
C TRP A 476 -10.99 -1.68 15.50
N THR A 477 -11.26 -0.47 16.01
CA THR A 477 -12.39 0.35 15.53
C THR A 477 -11.97 1.26 14.38
N PHE A 478 -12.95 1.77 13.63
CA PHE A 478 -12.67 2.76 12.58
C PHE A 478 -12.00 4.02 13.16
N GLU A 479 -12.41 4.49 14.34
CA GLU A 479 -11.78 5.65 14.99
C GLU A 479 -10.30 5.40 15.32
N GLN A 480 -9.92 4.16 15.66
CA GLN A 480 -8.53 3.81 15.96
C GLN A 480 -7.62 3.87 14.72
N THR A 481 -8.18 3.73 13.51
CA THR A 481 -7.44 3.92 12.25
C THR A 481 -6.89 5.35 12.15
N SER A 482 -7.68 6.34 12.59
CA SER A 482 -7.29 7.75 12.61
C SER A 482 -6.52 8.14 13.86
N GLN A 483 -6.89 7.61 15.03
CA GLN A 483 -6.18 7.89 16.29
C GLN A 483 -4.72 7.42 16.22
N ASN A 484 -4.46 6.26 15.60
CA ASN A 484 -3.11 5.73 15.47
C ASN A 484 -2.25 6.43 14.40
N LEU A 485 -2.75 7.48 13.75
CA LEU A 485 -1.84 8.41 13.09
C LEU A 485 -1.08 9.26 14.11
N TRP A 486 -1.74 9.65 15.21
CA TRP A 486 -1.25 10.72 16.08
C TRP A 486 -0.69 10.25 17.41
N GLN A 487 -1.06 9.04 17.86
CA GLN A 487 -0.65 8.51 19.15
C GLN A 487 -0.72 6.97 19.17
N GLY A 488 -0.06 6.39 20.17
CA GLY A 488 -0.16 4.96 20.41
C GLY A 488 -1.58 4.51 20.78
N VAL A 489 -1.96 3.30 20.34
CA VAL A 489 -3.25 2.66 20.67
C VAL A 489 -3.05 1.20 21.05
N SER A 490 -3.97 0.66 21.85
CA SER A 490 -4.01 -0.76 22.20
C SER A 490 -5.22 -1.45 21.58
N ALA A 491 -5.04 -2.71 21.22
CA ALA A 491 -6.08 -3.54 20.62
C ALA A 491 -7.26 -3.73 21.60
N PRO A 492 -8.51 -3.41 21.21
CA PRO A 492 -9.67 -3.49 22.11
C PRO A 492 -9.90 -4.87 22.73
N ASN A 493 -9.54 -5.95 22.03
CA ASN A 493 -9.72 -7.31 22.50
C ASN A 493 -8.54 -7.84 23.35
N ASN A 494 -7.52 -7.03 23.64
CA ASN A 494 -6.38 -7.38 24.50
C ASN A 494 -5.63 -8.67 24.11
N ASN A 495 -5.50 -8.97 22.82
CA ASN A 495 -4.84 -10.19 22.34
C ASN A 495 -3.30 -10.07 22.20
N GLY A 496 -2.69 -9.10 22.87
CA GLY A 496 -1.34 -8.65 22.52
C GLY A 496 -1.34 -7.90 21.19
N GLY A 497 -0.16 -7.39 20.81
CA GLY A 497 0.03 -6.52 19.66
C GLY A 497 -0.61 -5.13 19.82
N GLY A 498 0.09 -4.14 19.31
CA GLY A 498 -0.26 -2.75 19.46
C GLY A 498 0.52 -1.90 18.47
N ALA A 499 0.08 -0.66 18.35
CA ALA A 499 0.88 0.35 17.71
C ALA A 499 1.19 1.38 18.79
N GLU A 500 2.27 1.16 19.54
CA GLU A 500 2.73 2.00 20.66
C GLU A 500 3.05 3.44 20.21
N TRP A 501 3.26 3.58 18.90
CA TRP A 501 3.47 4.83 18.20
C TRP A 501 2.30 5.15 17.28
N GLY A 502 1.92 6.43 17.26
CA GLY A 502 1.22 6.98 16.11
C GLY A 502 2.14 7.01 14.88
N LEU A 503 1.63 6.76 13.67
CA LEU A 503 2.45 6.79 12.45
C LEU A 503 3.09 8.17 12.21
N VAL A 504 2.30 9.23 12.31
CA VAL A 504 2.77 10.63 12.22
C VAL A 504 3.60 11.01 13.45
N GLU A 505 3.24 10.53 14.64
CA GLU A 505 4.03 10.70 15.88
C GLU A 505 5.47 10.17 15.67
N TYR A 506 5.59 8.95 15.15
CA TYR A 506 6.88 8.30 14.88
C TYR A 506 7.70 9.07 13.85
N ILE A 507 7.10 9.40 12.70
CA ILE A 507 7.77 10.14 11.61
C ILE A 507 8.30 11.48 12.13
N ALA A 508 7.49 12.20 12.91
CA ALA A 508 7.90 13.46 13.52
C ALA A 508 9.04 13.26 14.52
N ALA A 509 8.92 12.31 15.45
CA ALA A 509 9.94 12.07 16.46
C ALA A 509 11.28 11.63 15.86
N LYS A 510 11.28 10.66 14.93
CA LYS A 510 12.50 10.18 14.28
C LYS A 510 13.16 11.25 13.43
N SER A 511 12.40 11.97 12.60
CA SER A 511 12.97 13.02 11.75
C SER A 511 13.61 14.14 12.59
N GLN A 512 13.03 14.51 13.74
CA GLN A 512 13.63 15.47 14.66
C GLN A 512 14.89 14.91 15.36
N ALA A 513 14.89 13.64 15.77
CA ALA A 513 16.08 13.00 16.32
C ALA A 513 17.25 13.01 15.32
N MET A 514 16.97 12.69 14.06
CA MET A 514 17.96 12.74 12.97
C MET A 514 18.39 14.18 12.65
N ALA A 515 17.46 15.13 12.64
CA ALA A 515 17.77 16.54 12.45
C ALA A 515 18.76 17.07 13.49
N LYS A 516 18.56 16.66 14.75
CA LYS A 516 19.44 16.99 15.87
C LYS A 516 20.79 16.28 15.76
N GLU A 517 20.83 14.98 15.49
CA GLU A 517 22.08 14.20 15.43
C GLU A 517 23.00 14.68 14.30
N PHE A 518 22.44 14.96 13.12
CA PHE A 518 23.21 15.29 11.92
C PHE A 518 23.23 16.79 11.59
N ASN A 519 22.60 17.64 12.43
CA ASN A 519 22.49 19.08 12.21
C ASN A 519 21.93 19.44 10.82
N ILE A 520 20.85 18.78 10.42
CA ILE A 520 20.18 19.01 9.14
C ILE A 520 18.93 19.89 9.31
N THR A 521 18.65 20.73 8.32
CA THR A 521 17.42 21.54 8.28
C THR A 521 16.40 20.86 7.39
N ILE A 522 15.33 20.34 8.00
CA ILE A 522 14.18 19.76 7.28
C ILE A 522 13.48 20.86 6.47
N VAL A 523 13.01 20.50 5.27
CA VAL A 523 12.22 21.39 4.42
C VAL A 523 10.94 21.88 5.10
N SER A 524 10.55 23.13 4.84
CA SER A 524 9.34 23.74 5.44
C SER A 524 8.05 23.45 4.66
N GLU A 525 8.16 22.93 3.43
CA GLU A 525 7.03 22.58 2.56
C GLU A 525 7.23 21.17 1.97
N PRO A 526 6.14 20.44 1.65
CA PRO A 526 6.24 19.13 1.02
C PRO A 526 6.98 19.21 -0.31
N VAL A 527 7.94 18.31 -0.52
CA VAL A 527 8.72 18.24 -1.76
C VAL A 527 8.17 17.11 -2.63
N GLY A 528 7.92 17.39 -3.92
CA GLY A 528 7.57 16.38 -4.92
C GLY A 528 8.79 15.80 -5.64
N PRO A 529 8.60 14.90 -6.62
CA PRO A 529 9.70 14.40 -7.44
C PRO A 529 10.37 15.54 -8.22
N PRO A 530 11.64 15.37 -8.64
CA PRO A 530 12.31 16.32 -9.50
C PRO A 530 11.47 16.63 -10.75
N ALA A 531 11.47 17.90 -11.16
CA ALA A 531 10.81 18.33 -12.37
C ALA A 531 11.33 17.57 -13.60
N ALA A 532 10.43 17.00 -14.40
CA ALA A 532 10.78 16.48 -15.71
C ALA A 532 11.26 17.65 -16.61
N ASN A 533 12.56 17.77 -16.83
CA ASN A 533 13.21 18.80 -17.67
C ASN A 533 12.76 20.25 -17.39
N GLY A 534 13.31 20.86 -16.34
CA GLY A 534 13.53 22.32 -16.29
C GLY A 534 12.36 23.21 -15.87
N THR A 535 11.17 22.68 -15.61
CA THR A 535 10.10 23.41 -14.93
C THR A 535 9.87 22.82 -13.57
N ALA A 536 10.50 23.41 -12.54
CA ALA A 536 10.12 23.18 -11.15
C ALA A 536 8.59 23.21 -11.07
N THR A 537 7.97 22.05 -10.83
CA THR A 537 6.59 22.00 -10.37
C THR A 537 6.64 22.55 -8.95
N SER A 538 6.63 23.89 -8.83
CA SER A 538 5.90 24.51 -7.73
C SER A 538 4.53 23.85 -7.77
N THR A 539 4.07 23.39 -6.61
CA THR A 539 2.71 22.90 -6.39
C THR A 539 1.73 23.82 -7.11
N ASN A 540 1.38 23.46 -8.35
CA ASN A 540 0.42 24.20 -9.11
C ASN A 540 -0.91 23.89 -8.44
N ASP A 541 -1.38 24.87 -7.68
CA ASP A 541 -2.77 25.06 -7.36
C ASP A 541 -3.53 25.13 -8.70
N GLY A 542 -3.89 23.96 -9.21
CA GLY A 542 -4.27 23.78 -10.61
C GLY A 542 -4.57 22.33 -10.94
N GLY A 543 -5.77 21.89 -10.56
CA GLY A 543 -6.40 20.71 -11.17
C GLY A 543 -7.05 19.76 -10.18
N ASN A 544 -8.36 19.93 -10.01
CA ASN A 544 -9.30 18.88 -9.61
C ASN A 544 -9.06 18.21 -8.25
N THR A 545 -9.03 19.00 -7.18
CA THR A 545 -9.59 18.54 -5.91
C THR A 545 -11.11 18.49 -6.06
N HIS A 546 -11.65 17.31 -6.38
CA HIS A 546 -13.08 17.03 -6.37
C HIS A 546 -13.57 16.96 -4.91
N THR A 547 -13.79 18.11 -4.28
CA THR A 547 -14.40 18.20 -2.95
C THR A 547 -15.78 18.84 -3.06
N ALA A 548 -16.81 18.12 -2.60
CA ALA A 548 -18.15 18.66 -2.44
C ALA A 548 -18.14 19.77 -1.37
N ALA A 549 -18.10 21.03 -1.80
CA ALA A 549 -18.39 22.18 -0.95
C ALA A 549 -19.92 22.38 -0.91
N GLY A 550 -20.55 21.87 0.14
CA GLY A 550 -21.96 22.09 0.44
C GLY A 550 -22.12 22.77 1.79
N GLU A 551 -21.92 24.08 1.84
CA GLU A 551 -22.32 24.89 2.98
C GLU A 551 -23.84 24.92 3.11
N SER A 552 -24.28 24.72 4.36
CA SER A 552 -25.65 24.75 4.81
C SER A 552 -26.10 26.19 5.10
N LYS A 553 -27.29 26.61 4.61
CA LYS A 553 -28.22 27.58 5.25
C LYS A 553 -29.52 27.81 4.44
N PRO A 554 -30.60 28.38 5.03
CA PRO A 554 -31.73 27.54 5.43
C PRO A 554 -33.09 27.93 4.84
N ALA A 555 -34.02 26.99 5.02
CA ALA A 555 -35.47 27.09 5.16
C ALA A 555 -36.16 28.46 4.93
N SER A 556 -37.11 28.47 3.99
CA SER A 556 -38.32 29.27 4.11
C SER A 556 -39.57 28.38 4.05
N SER A 557 -40.36 28.53 5.11
CA SER A 557 -41.71 28.04 5.36
C SER A 557 -42.76 28.53 4.36
N SER A 558 -43.77 27.70 4.07
CA SER A 558 -45.19 28.02 4.34
C SER A 558 -46.15 26.96 3.80
N GLU A 559 -46.92 26.35 4.72
CA GLU A 559 -48.39 26.19 4.67
C GLU A 559 -49.04 25.37 3.51
N SER A 560 -50.09 24.56 3.69
CA SER A 560 -50.90 24.18 4.85
C SER A 560 -51.86 23.04 4.44
N SER A 561 -52.28 22.27 5.45
CA SER A 561 -53.60 21.61 5.58
C SER A 561 -53.98 20.40 4.72
N GLY A 562 -54.30 19.28 5.39
CA GLY A 562 -55.03 18.16 4.79
C GLY A 562 -55.08 16.87 5.64
N SER A 563 -56.05 16.79 6.56
CA SER A 563 -56.73 15.59 7.11
C SER A 563 -55.88 14.46 7.74
N LYS A 564 -55.83 14.32 9.07
CA LYS A 564 -56.71 13.47 9.91
C LYS A 564 -57.03 12.08 9.34
N ILE A 565 -56.46 11.04 9.95
CA ILE A 565 -57.15 9.84 10.49
C ILE A 565 -56.32 9.34 11.68
N ALA A 566 -57.03 9.00 12.75
CA ALA A 566 -56.53 8.52 14.02
C ALA A 566 -56.71 7.00 14.13
N SER A 567 -55.74 6.29 14.72
CA SER A 567 -55.99 5.28 15.76
C SER A 567 -54.71 4.54 16.19
N GLN A 568 -54.49 4.58 17.52
CA GLN A 568 -54.01 3.49 18.38
C GLN A 568 -52.51 3.09 18.40
N SER A 569 -51.85 3.59 19.45
CA SER A 569 -51.11 2.85 20.50
C SER A 569 -50.24 1.64 20.12
N VAL A 570 -48.92 1.75 20.35
CA VAL A 570 -48.16 0.96 21.34
C VAL A 570 -46.95 1.79 21.82
N SER A 571 -46.71 1.71 23.12
CA SER A 571 -45.68 2.36 23.92
C SER A 571 -44.24 1.85 23.69
N GLY A 572 -43.29 2.78 23.77
CA GLY A 572 -42.10 2.64 24.63
C GLY A 572 -40.88 1.91 24.07
N ALA A 573 -39.93 2.67 23.51
CA ALA A 573 -38.50 2.48 23.76
C ALA A 573 -37.74 3.78 23.44
N SER A 574 -37.00 4.27 24.42
CA SER A 574 -36.24 5.53 24.43
C SER A 574 -35.13 5.56 23.39
N ARG A 575 -35.07 6.64 22.61
CA ARG A 575 -33.91 7.01 21.78
C ARG A 575 -32.90 7.76 22.64
N SER A 576 -31.72 7.18 22.81
CA SER A 576 -30.56 7.83 23.41
C SER A 576 -29.95 8.81 22.40
N ALA A 577 -29.69 10.03 22.88
CA ALA A 577 -29.14 11.13 22.10
C ALA A 577 -27.67 10.87 21.71
N VAL A 578 -27.36 11.18 20.45
CA VAL A 578 -25.99 11.22 19.91
C VAL A 578 -25.29 12.44 20.50
N SER A 579 -24.21 12.22 21.25
CA SER A 579 -23.36 13.26 21.81
C SER A 579 -22.24 13.56 20.82
N THR A 580 -22.29 14.74 20.20
CA THR A 580 -21.22 15.31 19.38
C THR A 580 -20.05 15.71 20.28
N VAL A 581 -18.94 14.97 20.24
CA VAL A 581 -17.67 15.37 20.88
C VAL A 581 -16.82 16.05 19.82
N LEU A 582 -16.76 17.38 19.89
CA LEU A 582 -15.88 18.24 19.10
C LEU A 582 -14.54 18.33 19.83
N LEU A 583 -13.54 17.54 19.41
CA LEU A 583 -12.17 17.62 19.92
C LEU A 583 -11.40 18.70 19.15
N GLY A 584 -11.34 19.91 19.72
CA GLY A 584 -10.41 20.95 19.29
C GLY A 584 -9.03 20.68 19.87
N VAL A 585 -8.06 20.34 19.03
CA VAL A 585 -6.65 20.22 19.42
C VAL A 585 -5.97 21.57 19.22
N THR A 586 -5.77 22.32 20.30
CA THR A 586 -4.89 23.50 20.32
C THR A 586 -3.45 23.07 20.56
N ALA A 587 -2.59 23.26 19.55
CA ALA A 587 -1.14 23.12 19.64
C ALA A 587 -0.56 24.18 20.60
N LEU A 588 -0.01 23.74 21.73
CA LEU A 588 0.66 24.59 22.70
C LEU A 588 2.16 24.62 22.38
N VAL A 589 2.61 25.71 21.75
CA VAL A 589 4.02 26.03 21.53
C VAL A 589 4.62 26.47 22.87
N ALA A 590 5.31 25.54 23.56
CA ALA A 590 6.08 25.87 24.74
C ALA A 590 7.45 26.44 24.33
N THR A 591 7.53 27.76 24.24
CA THR A 591 8.79 28.49 24.32
C THR A 591 9.08 28.73 25.80
N ALA A 592 10.06 28.01 26.36
CA ALA A 592 10.61 28.32 27.67
C ALA A 592 12.12 28.59 27.50
N ILE A 593 12.42 29.88 27.44
CA ILE A 593 13.73 30.48 27.66
C ILE A 593 14.04 30.32 29.15
N PHE A 594 15.15 29.66 29.48
CA PHE A 594 16.21 30.13 30.38
C PHE A 594 17.42 29.20 30.30
#